data_AF-L0EDQ2-F1
#
_entry.id   AF-L0EDQ2-F1
#
_cell.length_a   1.000
_cell.length_b   1.000
_cell.length_c   1.000
_cell.angle_alpha   90.00
_cell.angle_beta   90.00
_cell.angle_gamma   90.00
#
_symmetry.space_group_name_H-M   'P 1'
#
loop_
_entity.id
_entity.type
_entity.pdbx_description
1 polymer ?
#
loop_
_entity_poly.entity_id
_entity_poly.type
_entity_poly.pdbx_seq_one_letter_code
_entity_poly.pdbx_strand_id
1 'polypeptide(L)' 'MAGGSEYSNGHQDHKFNAGRLTNPAEMLEDEICRLRQHMERTYLEEDSLRSERVIEVSRKLDKKINEYMRYKLRCWSG' A
#
# COMPACT_ATOMS: atom_id res chain seq x y z
N MET A 1 15.78 27.44 18.44
CA MET A 1 16.05 26.00 18.27
C MET A 1 15.33 25.55 17.01
N ALA A 2 16.02 25.57 15.86
CA ALA A 2 15.49 25.06 14.60
C ALA A 2 16.12 23.69 14.38
N GLY A 3 15.36 22.63 14.61
CA GLY A 3 15.73 21.26 14.26
C GLY A 3 14.60 20.71 13.42
N GLY A 4 14.77 20.73 12.10
CA GLY A 4 13.78 20.26 11.15
C GLY A 4 13.56 18.75 11.28
N SER A 5 12.30 18.33 11.20
CA SER A 5 11.94 16.93 11.00
C SER A 5 12.47 16.47 9.65
N GLU A 6 13.54 15.67 9.66
CA GLU A 6 13.88 14.79 8.55
C GLU A 6 12.82 13.68 8.51
N TYR A 7 11.72 13.95 7.80
CA TYR A 7 10.86 12.89 7.31
C TYR A 7 11.62 12.21 6.17
N SER A 8 12.25 11.09 6.48
CA SER A 8 12.92 10.25 5.49
C SER A 8 11.88 9.74 4.48
N ASN A 9 11.71 10.47 3.38
CA ASN A 9 10.94 10.04 2.23
C ASN A 9 11.71 8.90 1.53
N GLY A 10 11.49 7.68 2.01
CA GLY A 10 11.92 6.45 1.36
C GLY A 10 11.13 6.24 0.08
N HIS A 11 11.35 7.08 -0.92
CA HIS A 11 10.86 6.88 -2.28
C HIS A 11 11.71 5.79 -2.92
N GLN A 12 11.40 4.53 -2.59
CA GLN A 12 11.89 3.42 -3.36
C GLN A 12 11.11 3.41 -4.68
N ASP A 13 11.66 4.13 -5.65
CA ASP A 13 11.35 4.02 -7.07
C ASP A 13 11.64 2.58 -7.50
N HIS A 14 10.66 1.69 -7.30
CA HIS A 14 10.64 0.39 -7.97
C HIS A 14 10.29 0.68 -9.42
N LYS A 15 11.35 0.88 -10.21
CA LYS A 15 11.36 0.96 -11.67
C LYS A 15 10.39 -0.06 -12.26
N PHE A 16 9.23 0.42 -12.72
CA PHE A 16 8.26 -0.36 -13.47
C PHE A 16 8.90 -0.84 -14.78
N ASN A 17 9.34 -2.10 -14.78
CA ASN A 17 9.71 -2.81 -15.99
C ASN A 17 8.42 -3.15 -16.75
N ALA A 18 8.02 -2.27 -17.66
CA ALA A 18 6.77 -2.31 -18.42
C ALA A 18 6.70 -3.44 -19.47
N GLY A 19 7.13 -4.68 -19.14
CA GLY A 19 7.23 -5.71 -20.18
C GLY A 19 7.27 -7.18 -19.77
N ARG A 20 7.04 -7.56 -18.51
CA ARG A 20 7.05 -8.99 -18.15
C ARG A 20 5.88 -9.36 -17.24
N LEU A 21 4.96 -10.13 -17.82
CA LEU A 21 4.06 -11.09 -17.17
C LEU A 21 3.93 -10.88 -15.66
N THR A 22 3.12 -9.91 -15.25
CA THR A 22 2.94 -9.56 -13.84
C THR A 22 2.28 -10.74 -13.13
N ASN A 23 3.05 -11.41 -12.27
CA ASN A 23 2.51 -12.46 -11.44
C ASN A 23 1.33 -11.86 -10.64
N PRO A 24 0.19 -12.56 -10.47
CA PRO A 24 -0.91 -12.05 -9.66
C PRO A 24 -0.45 -11.58 -8.27
N ALA A 25 0.58 -12.19 -7.69
CA ALA A 25 1.22 -11.70 -6.46
C ALA A 25 1.81 -10.28 -6.60
N GLU A 26 2.54 -10.00 -7.68
CA GLU A 26 3.18 -8.70 -7.93
C GLU A 26 2.14 -7.60 -8.18
N MET A 27 1.05 -7.92 -8.88
CA MET A 27 -0.06 -6.97 -9.06
C MET A 27 -0.75 -6.64 -7.74
N LEU A 28 -0.98 -7.66 -6.91
CA LEU A 28 -1.59 -7.48 -5.60
C LEU A 28 -0.67 -6.67 -4.67
N GLU A 29 0.64 -6.90 -4.72
CA GLU A 29 1.63 -6.14 -3.95
C GLU A 29 1.69 -4.67 -4.36
N ASP A 30 1.74 -4.39 -5.66
CA ASP A 30 1.70 -3.02 -6.19
C ASP A 30 0.42 -2.29 -5.78
N GLU A 31 -0.73 -2.97 -5.85
CA GLU A 31 -2.01 -2.38 -5.44
C GLU A 31 -2.08 -2.13 -3.92
N ILE A 32 -1.51 -3.02 -3.10
CA ILE A 32 -1.34 -2.82 -1.65
C ILE A 32 -0.48 -1.58 -1.38
N CYS A 33 0.66 -1.44 -2.07
CA CYS A 33 1.56 -0.30 -1.92
C CYS A 33 0.87 1.02 -2.26
N ARG A 34 0.12 1.07 -3.38
CA ARG A 34 -0.64 2.27 -3.77
C ARG A 34 -1.73 2.61 -2.76
N LEU A 35 -2.45 1.61 -2.26
CA LEU A 35 -3.49 1.81 -1.26
C LEU A 35 -2.94 2.29 0.08
N ARG A 36 -1.75 1.84 0.51
CA ARG A 36 -1.04 2.36 1.69
C ARG A 36 -0.71 3.84 1.54
N GLN A 37 -0.04 4.20 0.44
CA GLN A 37 0.31 5.60 0.17
C GLN A 37 -0.93 6.50 0.04
N HIS A 38 -2.04 5.96 -0.47
CA HIS A 38 -3.30 6.70 -0.53
C HIS A 38 -3.88 6.90 0.88
N MET A 39 -3.91 5.85 1.70
CA MET A 39 -4.39 5.93 3.08
C MET A 39 -3.59 6.92 3.92
N GLU A 40 -2.26 6.89 3.80
CA GLU A 40 -1.36 7.81 4.51
C GLU A 40 -1.61 9.26 4.09
N ARG A 41 -1.77 9.52 2.79
CA ARG A 41 -2.12 10.86 2.31
C ARG A 41 -3.49 11.31 2.80
N THR A 42 -4.51 10.45 2.73
CA THR A 42 -5.85 10.79 3.24
C THR A 42 -5.83 11.04 4.74
N TYR A 43 -5.00 10.31 5.50
CA TYR A 43 -4.81 10.58 6.92
C TYR A 43 -4.17 11.96 7.16
N LEU A 44 -3.13 12.32 6.39
CA LEU A 44 -2.50 13.63 6.49
C LEU A 44 -3.46 14.77 6.09
N GLU A 45 -4.34 14.55 5.12
CA GLU A 45 -5.35 15.53 4.70
C GLU A 45 -6.47 15.72 5.73
N GLU A 46 -6.94 14.62 6.33
CA GLU A 46 -8.08 14.64 7.26
C GLU A 46 -7.66 14.87 8.72
N ASP A 47 -6.36 14.75 9.04
CA ASP A 47 -5.76 14.70 10.39
C ASP A 47 -6.41 13.67 11.32
N SER A 48 -7.18 12.73 10.75
CA SER A 48 -8.05 11.84 11.52
C SER A 48 -8.10 10.45 10.94
N LEU A 49 -7.60 9.49 11.73
CA LEU A 49 -7.71 8.06 11.44
C LEU A 49 -9.16 7.55 11.48
N ARG A 50 -10.08 8.36 12.01
CA ARG A 50 -11.51 8.03 12.13
C ARG A 50 -12.37 8.73 11.06
N SER A 51 -11.75 9.47 10.15
CA SER A 51 -12.47 10.01 9.00
C SER A 51 -13.01 8.86 8.15
N GLU A 52 -14.23 9.00 7.67
CA GLU A 52 -14.89 8.02 6.81
C GLU A 52 -14.04 7.71 5.57
N ARG A 53 -13.33 8.72 5.04
CA ARG A 53 -12.41 8.59 3.92
C ARG A 53 -11.23 7.66 4.24
N VAL A 54 -10.56 7.86 5.39
CA VAL A 54 -9.44 7.00 5.82
C VAL A 54 -9.93 5.58 6.11
N ILE A 55 -11.11 5.45 6.72
CA ILE A 55 -11.72 4.15 7.01
C ILE A 55 -12.05 3.39 5.72
N GLU A 56 -12.60 4.06 4.71
CA GLU A 56 -12.90 3.43 3.41
C GLU A 56 -11.63 2.96 2.71
N VAL A 57 -10.60 3.81 2.66
CA VAL A 57 -9.31 3.45 2.06
C VAL A 57 -8.65 2.29 2.83
N SER A 58 -8.72 2.30 4.17
CA SER A 58 -8.22 1.21 5.02
C SER A 58 -8.96 -0.11 4.77
N ARG A 59 -10.29 -0.10 4.66
CA ARG A 59 -11.08 -1.29 4.29
C ARG A 59 -10.69 -1.83 2.92
N LYS A 60 -10.43 -0.94 1.95
CA LYS A 60 -10.00 -1.33 0.61
C LYS A 60 -8.60 -1.95 0.62
N LEU A 61 -7.68 -1.38 1.40
CA LEU A 61 -6.34 -1.92 1.62
C LEU A 61 -6.39 -3.31 2.25
N ASP A 62 -7.19 -3.48 3.31
CA ASP A 62 -7.36 -4.77 3.99
C ASP A 62 -7.85 -5.87 3.04
N LYS A 63 -8.85 -5.57 2.19
CA LYS A 63 -9.31 -6.52 1.17
C LYS A 63 -8.16 -6.98 0.25
N LYS A 64 -7.32 -6.05 -0.22
CA LYS A 64 -6.22 -6.38 -1.12
C LYS A 64 -5.12 -7.19 -0.42
N ILE A 65 -4.82 -6.90 0.85
CA ILE A 65 -3.91 -7.71 1.68
C ILE A 65 -4.47 -9.12 1.86
N ASN A 66 -5.77 -9.24 2.14
CA ASN A 66 -6.42 -10.54 2.27
C ASN A 66 -6.36 -11.34 0.96
N GLU A 67 -6.56 -10.70 -0.20
CA GLU A 67 -6.37 -11.33 -1.51
C GLU A 67 -4.94 -11.83 -1.72
N TYR A 68 -3.93 -10.99 -1.44
CA TYR A 68 -2.52 -11.36 -1.52
C TYR A 68 -2.16 -12.53 -0.60
N MET A 69 -2.60 -12.49 0.66
CA MET A 69 -2.35 -13.55 1.63
C MET A 69 -2.95 -14.87 1.16
N ARG A 70 -4.19 -14.85 0.63
CA ARG A 70 -4.83 -16.06 0.07
C ARG A 70 -4.09 -16.58 -1.15
N TYR A 71 -3.61 -15.70 -2.02
CA TYR A 71 -2.79 -16.10 -3.17
C TYR A 71 -1.49 -16.78 -2.71
N LYS A 72 -0.75 -16.14 -1.79
CA LYS A 72 0.49 -16.72 -1.24
C LYS A 72 0.25 -18.03 -0.50
N LEU A 73 -0.79 -18.13 0.33
CA LEU A 73 -1.11 -19.35 1.07
C LEU A 73 -1.44 -20.52 0.14
N ARG A 74 -2.10 -20.26 -0.99
CA ARG A 74 -2.35 -21.28 -2.02
C ARG A 74 -1.09 -21.73 -2.75
N CYS A 75 -0.07 -20.87 -2.84
CA CYS A 75 1.22 -21.22 -3.45
C CYS A 75 2.24 -21.79 -2.45
N TRP A 76 2.11 -21.55 -1.15
CA TRP A 76 2.99 -22.13 -0.11
C TRP A 76 2.64 -23.60 0.17
N SER A 77 1.40 -24.03 -0.07
CA SER A 77 0.99 -25.43 0.13
C SER A 77 1.35 -26.37 -1.04
N GLY A 78 2.29 -26.00 -1.91
CA GLY A 78 2.72 -26.77 -3.09
C GLY A 78 4.11 -27.37 -2.94
#